data_AF-A0AAN7JWI5-F1
#
_entry.id   AF-A0AAN7JWI5-F1
#
_cell.length_a   1.000
_cell.length_b   1.000
_cell.length_c   1.000
_cell.angle_alpha   90.00
_cell.angle_beta   90.00
_cell.angle_gamma   90.00
#
_symmetry.space_group_name_H-M   'P 1'
#
loop_
_entity.id
_entity.type
_entity.pdbx_description
1 polymer ?
#
loop_
_entity_poly.entity_id
_entity_poly.type
_entity_poly.pdbx_seq_one_letter_code
_entity_poly.pdbx_strand_id
1 'polypeptide(L)'
;MAAFRRNRSVALLLATSIAALTCPDCGSTSVPYPLSTSDTCGHPSYKILCNTTSGSLSFPTVNNTYPIVSINPDTQRLVISPAPLVSGRCVTTDLRTLGVQLNSSLPFNVTSSNTIMLLNCSTALLQSPLNCTEASLCHAYVNGTPLSGQRLRGLADMLYV
;
A
#
# COMPACT_ATOMS: atom_id res chain seq x y z
N MET A 1 10.23 -62.36 28.86
CA MET A 1 11.29 -61.64 28.12
C MET A 1 10.65 -61.00 26.89
N ALA A 2 11.04 -59.75 26.62
CA ALA A 2 10.79 -58.94 25.41
C ALA A 2 9.33 -58.53 25.11
N ALA A 3 9.02 -57.33 24.61
CA ALA A 3 9.71 -56.05 24.59
C ALA A 3 8.64 -55.01 24.18
N PHE A 4 8.69 -53.84 24.83
CA PHE A 4 7.87 -52.67 24.54
C PHE A 4 8.37 -51.98 23.26
N ARG A 5 7.52 -51.81 22.24
CA ARG A 5 7.68 -50.76 21.22
C ARG A 5 6.38 -50.02 21.02
N ARG A 6 6.24 -48.92 21.76
CA ARG A 6 5.21 -47.90 21.57
C ARG A 6 5.61 -47.10 20.33
N ASN A 7 4.94 -47.35 19.21
CA ASN A 7 5.18 -46.64 17.97
C ASN A 7 4.71 -45.18 18.14
N ARG A 8 5.66 -44.29 18.48
CA ARG A 8 5.44 -42.85 18.59
C ARG A 8 5.70 -42.22 17.23
N SER A 9 4.72 -42.29 16.34
CA SER A 9 4.66 -41.33 15.23
C SER A 9 4.18 -40.01 15.83
N VAL A 10 5.14 -39.24 16.36
CA VAL A 10 4.93 -37.84 16.72
C VAL A 10 4.66 -37.10 15.41
N ALA A 11 3.40 -36.76 15.15
CA ALA A 11 3.07 -35.78 14.13
C ALA A 11 3.66 -34.44 14.59
N LEU A 12 4.80 -34.08 14.00
CA LEU A 12 5.45 -32.79 14.22
C LEU A 12 4.60 -31.73 13.52
N LEU A 13 3.61 -31.18 14.24
CA LEU A 13 2.96 -29.95 13.85
C LEU A 13 4.02 -28.86 13.91
N LEU A 14 4.64 -28.56 12.76
CA LEU A 14 5.45 -27.37 12.56
C LEU A 14 4.52 -26.18 12.74
N ALA A 15 4.42 -25.69 13.98
CA ALA A 15 3.99 -24.34 14.25
C ALA A 15 5.07 -23.43 13.66
N THR A 16 4.96 -23.12 12.37
CA THR A 16 5.69 -22.01 11.77
C THR A 16 5.22 -20.78 12.52
N SER A 17 6.04 -20.33 13.47
CA SER A 17 5.75 -19.15 14.28
C SER A 17 5.56 -17.98 13.31
N ILE A 18 4.43 -17.27 13.42
CA ILE A 18 4.13 -16.07 12.62
C ILE A 18 5.23 -15.00 12.84
N ALA A 19 5.89 -15.04 13.99
CA ALA A 19 7.08 -14.23 14.29
C ALA A 19 8.27 -14.48 13.34
N ALA A 20 8.45 -15.71 12.82
CA ALA A 20 9.49 -16.03 11.84
C ALA A 20 9.14 -15.54 10.41
N LEU A 21 7.91 -15.09 10.19
CA LEU A 21 7.43 -14.53 8.93
C LEU A 21 7.44 -13.00 8.91
N THR A 22 7.75 -12.32 10.02
CA THR A 22 7.77 -10.84 10.04
C THR A 22 9.10 -10.34 9.49
N CYS A 23 9.06 -9.30 8.65
CA CYS A 23 10.29 -8.71 8.13
C CYS A 23 11.03 -7.89 9.19
N PRO A 24 12.36 -7.79 9.11
CA PRO A 24 13.12 -6.85 9.92
C PRO A 24 12.63 -5.41 9.70
N ASP A 25 12.82 -4.57 10.71
CA ASP A 25 12.52 -3.15 10.61
C ASP A 25 13.32 -2.49 9.47
N CYS A 26 12.69 -1.55 8.76
CA CYS A 26 13.34 -0.74 7.75
C CYS A 26 13.78 0.58 8.39
N GLY A 27 15.08 0.69 8.72
CA GLY A 27 15.57 1.81 9.52
C GLY A 27 14.94 1.81 10.91
N SER A 28 14.18 2.86 11.24
CA SER A 28 13.42 2.97 12.49
C SER A 28 11.95 2.58 12.36
N THR A 29 11.51 2.17 11.16
CA THR A 29 10.09 1.88 10.88
C THR A 29 9.86 0.38 10.92
N SER A 30 8.95 -0.06 11.79
CA SER A 30 8.61 -1.48 11.87
C SER A 30 7.79 -1.95 10.67
N VAL A 31 8.05 -3.18 10.24
CA VAL A 31 7.40 -3.81 9.08
C VAL A 31 6.52 -4.97 9.56
N PRO A 32 5.25 -4.70 9.92
CA PRO A 32 4.36 -5.73 10.45
C PRO A 32 3.96 -6.73 9.37
N TYR A 33 3.79 -8.00 9.75
CA TYR A 33 3.18 -9.00 8.87
C TYR A 33 1.77 -8.54 8.46
N PRO A 34 1.35 -8.71 7.19
CA PRO A 34 2.02 -9.50 6.14
C PRO A 34 2.95 -8.74 5.19
N LEU A 35 3.31 -7.48 5.48
CA LEU A 35 4.19 -6.69 4.59
C LEU A 35 5.53 -7.40 4.38
N SER A 36 6.00 -7.39 3.14
CA SER A 36 7.22 -8.09 2.72
C SER A 36 8.24 -7.10 2.14
N THR A 37 9.46 -7.09 2.67
CA THR A 37 10.60 -6.31 2.13
C THR A 37 11.66 -7.17 1.46
N SER A 38 11.55 -8.50 1.54
CA SER A 38 12.41 -9.47 0.86
C SER A 38 11.64 -10.77 0.54
N ASP A 39 12.18 -11.62 -0.32
CA ASP A 39 11.56 -12.91 -0.64
C ASP A 39 11.62 -13.95 0.51
N THR A 40 12.28 -13.61 1.63
CA THR A 40 12.47 -14.51 2.77
C THR A 40 11.61 -14.13 3.99
N CYS A 41 10.85 -13.04 3.92
CA CYS A 41 9.98 -12.57 5.00
C CYS A 41 8.71 -11.92 4.45
N GLY A 42 7.68 -11.82 5.30
CA GLY A 42 6.36 -11.33 4.93
C GLY A 42 5.61 -12.29 4.01
N HIS A 43 4.53 -11.79 3.40
CA HIS A 43 3.76 -12.54 2.41
C HIS A 43 4.06 -12.02 0.99
N PRO A 44 4.32 -12.90 -0.01
CA PRO A 44 4.78 -12.50 -1.34
C PRO A 44 3.88 -11.52 -2.10
N SER A 45 2.57 -11.55 -1.83
CA SER A 45 1.60 -10.65 -2.47
C SER A 45 1.64 -9.21 -1.95
N TYR A 46 2.43 -8.92 -0.91
CA TYR A 46 2.38 -7.64 -0.22
C TYR A 46 3.74 -6.98 -0.10
N LYS A 47 4.40 -6.90 -1.24
CA LYS A 47 5.73 -6.32 -1.36
C LYS A 47 5.70 -4.82 -1.14
N ILE A 48 6.56 -4.36 -0.24
CA ILE A 48 6.99 -2.97 -0.11
C ILE A 48 8.50 -2.91 -0.23
N LEU A 49 9.02 -1.77 -0.62
CA LEU A 49 10.46 -1.57 -0.81
C LEU A 49 11.04 -0.91 0.44
N CYS A 50 12.13 -1.46 0.95
CA CYS A 50 12.94 -0.82 1.99
C CYS A 50 14.23 -0.28 1.36
N ASN A 51 14.46 1.02 1.49
CA ASN A 51 15.75 1.62 1.18
C ASN A 51 16.64 1.55 2.43
N THR A 52 17.57 0.59 2.46
CA THR A 52 18.44 0.34 3.63
C THR A 52 19.38 1.49 3.96
N THR A 53 19.73 2.33 2.98
CA THR A 53 20.59 3.50 3.19
C THR A 53 19.88 4.64 3.90
N SER A 54 18.61 4.89 3.55
CA SER A 54 17.81 5.99 4.12
C SER A 54 16.84 5.53 5.22
N GLY A 55 16.68 4.23 5.42
CA GLY A 55 15.68 3.66 6.33
C GLY A 55 14.23 3.97 5.92
N SER A 56 13.99 4.30 4.64
CA SER A 56 12.68 4.73 4.16
C SER A 56 11.95 3.60 3.45
N LEU A 57 10.65 3.46 3.74
CA LEU A 57 9.76 2.52 3.07
C LEU A 57 9.09 3.17 1.86
N SER A 58 8.82 2.36 0.83
CA SER A 58 8.10 2.82 -0.37
C SER A 58 7.18 1.73 -0.90
N PHE A 59 6.04 2.15 -1.42
CA PHE A 59 5.02 1.30 -2.00
C PHE A 59 5.16 1.26 -3.53
N PRO A 60 5.44 0.09 -4.13
CA PRO A 60 5.48 -0.07 -5.56
C PRO A 60 4.06 -0.13 -6.16
N THR A 61 3.86 0.59 -7.25
CA THR A 61 2.64 0.55 -8.07
C THR A 61 3.00 0.04 -9.47
N VAL A 62 2.03 -0.03 -10.39
CA VAL A 62 2.29 -0.51 -11.76
C VAL A 62 3.37 0.31 -12.47
N ASN A 63 3.33 1.65 -12.36
CA ASN A 63 4.23 2.55 -13.11
C ASN A 63 5.02 3.54 -12.23
N ASN A 64 4.80 3.55 -10.92
CA ASN A 64 5.42 4.49 -9.98
C ASN A 64 5.80 3.80 -8.67
N THR A 65 6.54 4.51 -7.82
CA THR A 65 6.81 4.10 -6.44
C THR A 65 6.59 5.31 -5.54
N TYR A 66 5.83 5.12 -4.46
CA TYR A 66 5.45 6.22 -3.56
C TYR A 66 6.02 6.00 -2.16
N PRO A 67 6.57 7.04 -1.50
CA PRO A 67 7.02 6.91 -0.12
C PRO A 67 5.87 6.52 0.81
N ILE A 68 6.11 5.56 1.70
CA ILE A 68 5.16 5.23 2.77
C ILE A 68 5.44 6.16 3.95
N VAL A 69 4.43 6.91 4.38
CA VAL A 69 4.55 7.88 5.48
C VAL A 69 4.12 7.29 6.82
N SER A 70 3.23 6.30 6.82
CA SER A 70 2.83 5.58 8.04
C SER A 70 2.24 4.23 7.73
N ILE A 71 2.38 3.30 8.67
CA ILE A 71 1.76 1.97 8.66
C ILE A 71 1.01 1.83 9.99
N ASN A 72 -0.26 1.42 9.91
CA ASN A 72 -1.09 1.10 11.04
C ASN A 72 -1.46 -0.40 10.95
N PRO A 73 -0.82 -1.28 11.75
CA PRO A 73 -1.09 -2.71 11.71
C PRO A 73 -2.49 -3.07 12.22
N ASP A 74 -3.02 -2.34 13.20
CA ASP A 74 -4.33 -2.62 13.81
C ASP A 74 -5.48 -2.46 12.82
N THR A 75 -5.34 -1.51 11.90
CA THR A 75 -6.34 -1.23 10.85
C THR A 75 -5.95 -1.80 9.49
N GLN A 76 -4.78 -2.45 9.40
CA GLN A 76 -4.17 -2.92 8.15
C GLN A 76 -4.17 -1.82 7.08
N ARG A 77 -3.58 -0.66 7.42
CA ARG A 77 -3.50 0.49 6.53
C ARG A 77 -2.09 0.98 6.39
N LEU A 78 -1.75 1.40 5.19
CA LEU A 78 -0.56 2.17 4.93
C LEU A 78 -0.94 3.46 4.23
N VAL A 79 -0.17 4.51 4.48
CA VAL A 79 -0.40 5.83 3.90
C VAL A 79 0.80 6.14 3.04
N ILE A 80 0.55 6.58 1.81
CA ILE A 80 1.59 7.05 0.91
C ILE A 80 1.57 8.57 0.75
N SER A 81 2.76 9.12 0.54
CA SER A 81 2.93 10.50 0.13
C SER A 81 2.55 10.66 -1.34
N PRO A 82 1.88 11.75 -1.73
CA PRO A 82 1.65 12.07 -3.13
C PRO A 82 2.98 12.38 -3.84
N ALA A 83 2.96 12.30 -5.16
CA ALA A 83 4.05 12.82 -5.97
C ALA A 83 4.18 14.35 -5.79
N PRO A 84 5.41 14.88 -5.81
CA PRO A 84 5.63 16.32 -5.69
C PRO A 84 5.03 17.08 -6.87
N LEU A 85 4.77 18.37 -6.66
CA LEU A 85 4.38 19.27 -7.73
C LEU A 85 5.57 19.64 -8.61
N VAL A 86 5.32 19.83 -9.90
CA VAL A 86 6.28 20.43 -10.82
C VAL A 86 6.47 21.90 -10.45
N SER A 87 7.71 22.35 -10.34
CA SER A 87 8.02 23.75 -10.01
C SER A 87 7.29 24.73 -10.94
N GLY A 88 6.60 25.71 -10.35
CA GLY A 88 5.84 26.73 -11.10
C GLY A 88 4.54 26.23 -11.74
N ARG A 89 4.09 24.99 -11.49
CA ARG A 89 2.86 24.43 -12.08
C ARG A 89 2.02 23.71 -11.03
N CYS A 90 0.69 23.78 -11.17
CA CYS A 90 -0.24 23.00 -10.35
C CYS A 90 -0.49 21.62 -10.97
N VAL A 91 0.59 20.86 -11.21
CA VAL A 91 0.54 19.48 -11.72
C VAL A 91 1.57 18.65 -10.97
N THR A 92 1.25 17.39 -10.70
CA THR A 92 2.16 16.44 -10.05
C THR A 92 3.15 15.85 -11.06
N THR A 93 4.31 15.41 -10.58
CA THR A 93 5.35 14.82 -11.43
C THR A 93 4.95 13.46 -12.02
N ASP A 94 4.03 12.75 -11.36
CA ASP A 94 3.52 11.43 -11.75
C ASP A 94 2.33 11.48 -12.72
N LEU A 95 1.92 12.68 -13.18
CA LEU A 95 0.84 12.81 -14.17
C LEU A 95 1.17 12.06 -15.47
N ARG A 96 2.45 12.01 -15.87
CA ARG A 96 2.91 11.31 -17.08
C ARG A 96 2.73 9.80 -17.00
N THR A 97 2.68 9.27 -15.78
CA THR A 97 2.48 7.85 -15.46
C THR A 97 1.08 7.61 -14.88
N LEU A 98 0.15 8.56 -15.09
CA LEU A 98 -1.25 8.50 -14.65
C LEU A 98 -1.43 8.34 -13.13
N GLY A 99 -0.43 8.75 -12.34
CA GLY A 99 -0.47 8.69 -10.88
C GLY A 99 -0.47 7.28 -10.30
N VAL A 100 -1.18 7.11 -9.17
CA VAL A 100 -1.23 5.86 -8.41
C VAL A 100 -2.05 4.84 -9.20
N GLN A 101 -1.38 3.78 -9.65
CA GLN A 101 -2.02 2.66 -10.37
C GLN A 101 -1.75 1.35 -9.64
N LEU A 102 -2.75 0.83 -8.94
CA LEU A 102 -2.62 -0.45 -8.23
C LEU A 102 -2.61 -1.62 -9.21
N ASN A 103 -1.82 -2.63 -8.89
CA ASN A 103 -1.88 -3.90 -9.62
C ASN A 103 -3.11 -4.67 -9.13
N SER A 104 -4.09 -4.87 -10.01
CA SER A 104 -5.35 -5.56 -9.70
C SER A 104 -5.19 -7.04 -9.31
N SER A 105 -4.02 -7.63 -9.54
CA SER A 105 -3.69 -8.99 -9.09
C SER A 105 -3.18 -9.04 -7.65
N LEU A 106 -2.93 -7.88 -7.02
CA LEU A 106 -2.45 -7.78 -5.65
C LEU A 106 -3.57 -7.32 -4.68
N PRO A 107 -3.50 -7.73 -3.40
CA PRO A 107 -4.53 -7.48 -2.38
C PRO A 107 -4.48 -6.05 -1.78
N PHE A 108 -4.26 -5.03 -2.62
CA PHE A 108 -4.27 -3.63 -2.19
C PHE A 108 -5.48 -2.89 -2.73
N ASN A 109 -6.18 -2.17 -1.87
CA ASN A 109 -7.35 -1.38 -2.22
C ASN A 109 -7.24 0.05 -1.68
N VAL A 110 -7.88 1.01 -2.33
CA VAL A 110 -7.95 2.39 -1.84
C VAL A 110 -9.13 2.51 -0.88
N THR A 111 -8.93 3.10 0.31
CA THR A 111 -10.03 3.32 1.28
C THR A 111 -10.97 4.45 0.85
N SER A 112 -12.16 4.52 1.44
CA SER A 112 -13.07 5.67 1.25
C SER A 112 -12.61 6.96 1.94
N SER A 113 -11.69 6.87 2.90
CA SER A 113 -11.16 8.01 3.67
C SER A 113 -9.94 8.66 3.00
N ASN A 114 -9.86 8.58 1.68
CA ASN A 114 -8.75 9.12 0.90
C ASN A 114 -9.03 10.54 0.40
N THR A 115 -8.01 11.40 0.43
CA THR A 115 -8.03 12.66 -0.33
C THR A 115 -7.43 12.42 -1.71
N ILE A 116 -8.27 11.94 -2.63
CA ILE A 116 -7.86 11.67 -4.01
C ILE A 116 -8.08 12.94 -4.83
N MET A 117 -7.01 13.52 -5.34
CA MET A 117 -7.08 14.75 -6.09
C MET A 117 -6.85 14.52 -7.58
N LEU A 118 -7.93 14.55 -8.36
CA LEU A 118 -7.88 14.50 -9.82
C LEU A 118 -7.96 15.92 -10.36
N LEU A 119 -6.86 16.40 -10.92
CA LEU A 119 -6.86 17.60 -11.74
C LEU A 119 -6.81 17.15 -13.20
N ASN A 120 -7.89 17.42 -13.95
CA ASN A 120 -8.10 17.15 -15.38
C ASN A 120 -8.65 15.75 -15.74
N CYS A 121 -9.97 15.56 -15.54
CA CYS A 121 -10.69 14.34 -15.93
C CYS A 121 -10.77 14.18 -17.46
N SER A 122 -10.12 13.16 -18.02
CA SER A 122 -10.35 12.64 -19.37
C SER A 122 -10.90 11.22 -19.30
N THR A 123 -11.50 10.71 -20.39
CA THR A 123 -12.02 9.32 -20.45
C THR A 123 -10.96 8.26 -20.18
N ALA A 124 -9.66 8.58 -20.35
CA ALA A 124 -8.57 7.69 -19.98
C ALA A 124 -8.50 7.41 -18.46
N LEU A 125 -9.01 8.31 -17.62
CA LEU A 125 -9.07 8.13 -16.17
C LEU A 125 -10.21 7.21 -15.72
N LEU A 126 -11.11 6.78 -16.61
CA LEU A 126 -12.08 5.72 -16.34
C LEU A 126 -11.42 4.34 -16.22
N GLN A 127 -10.20 4.18 -16.73
CA GLN A 127 -9.39 2.97 -16.60
C GLN A 127 -8.54 2.96 -15.33
N SER A 128 -8.50 4.07 -14.59
CA SER A 128 -7.87 4.12 -13.27
C SER A 128 -8.74 3.36 -12.26
N PRO A 129 -8.15 2.71 -11.24
CA PRO A 129 -8.89 2.09 -10.13
C PRO A 129 -9.78 3.06 -9.34
N LEU A 130 -9.73 4.36 -9.65
CA LEU A 130 -10.50 5.42 -9.02
C LEU A 130 -11.94 5.56 -9.52
N ASN A 131 -12.34 4.81 -10.57
CA ASN A 131 -13.69 4.72 -11.14
C ASN A 131 -14.43 6.06 -11.12
N CYS A 132 -14.31 6.89 -12.16
CA CYS A 132 -14.91 8.24 -12.16
C CYS A 132 -16.40 8.28 -12.56
N THR A 133 -17.14 7.16 -12.46
CA THR A 133 -18.58 7.16 -12.73
C THR A 133 -19.35 7.99 -11.70
N GLU A 134 -20.55 8.48 -12.03
CA GLU A 134 -21.38 9.28 -11.11
C GLU A 134 -21.72 8.54 -9.81
N ALA A 135 -21.67 7.20 -9.82
CA ALA A 135 -21.87 6.35 -8.66
C ALA A 135 -20.64 6.23 -7.73
N SER A 136 -19.51 6.86 -8.08
CA SER A 136 -18.26 6.71 -7.35
C SER A 136 -18.10 7.67 -6.17
N LEU A 137 -17.33 7.23 -5.18
CA LEU A 137 -16.96 8.06 -4.03
C LEU A 137 -16.16 9.31 -4.44
N CYS A 138 -15.43 9.24 -5.56
CA CYS A 138 -14.70 10.36 -6.14
C CYS A 138 -15.66 11.48 -6.60
N HIS A 139 -16.79 11.12 -7.22
CA HIS A 139 -17.78 12.09 -7.69
C HIS A 139 -18.53 12.76 -6.52
N ALA A 140 -18.83 12.00 -5.46
CA ALA A 140 -19.45 12.52 -4.24
C ALA A 140 -18.56 13.56 -3.52
N TYR A 141 -17.25 13.33 -3.45
CA TYR A 141 -16.30 14.26 -2.85
C TYR A 141 -16.22 15.59 -3.63
N VAL A 142 -16.15 15.53 -4.97
CA VAL A 142 -16.11 16.73 -5.85
C VAL A 142 -17.35 17.61 -5.68
N ASN A 143 -18.54 17.02 -5.61
CA ASN A 143 -19.79 17.77 -5.42
C ASN A 143 -19.93 18.38 -4.01
N GLY A 144 -19.23 17.84 -3.01
CA GLY A 144 -19.30 18.27 -1.62
C GLY A 144 -18.34 19.40 -1.23
N THR A 145 -17.34 19.73 -2.07
CA THR A 145 -16.30 20.72 -1.71
C THR A 145 -16.43 22.02 -2.49
N PRO A 146 -16.75 23.16 -1.85
CA PRO A 146 -16.58 24.48 -2.46
C PRO A 146 -15.07 24.75 -2.59
N LEU A 147 -14.53 24.65 -3.80
CA LEU A 147 -13.12 24.93 -4.08
C LEU A 147 -12.83 26.42 -3.89
N SER A 148 -12.43 26.81 -2.68
CA SER A 148 -11.75 28.07 -2.41
C SER A 148 -10.39 27.79 -1.78
N GLY A 149 -9.33 28.12 -2.52
CA GLY A 149 -8.05 28.57 -1.96
C GLY A 149 -7.18 27.57 -1.19
N GLN A 150 -6.12 27.13 -1.87
CA GLN A 150 -4.79 26.81 -1.31
C GLN A 150 -4.62 25.61 -0.36
N ARG A 151 -3.55 24.87 -0.66
CA ARG A 151 -2.89 23.79 0.11
C ARG A 151 -3.45 22.38 -0.10
N LEU A 152 -3.14 21.84 -1.27
CA LEU A 152 -3.39 20.45 -1.62
C LEU A 152 -2.36 19.55 -0.95
N ARG A 153 -2.61 19.16 0.30
CA ARG A 153 -1.94 18.03 0.96
C ARG A 153 -2.80 16.80 0.67
N GLY A 154 -2.63 16.17 -0.49
CA GLY A 154 -3.31 14.91 -0.80
C GLY A 154 -2.51 13.75 -0.26
N LEU A 155 -2.85 13.21 0.91
CA LEU A 155 -2.35 11.90 1.33
C LEU A 155 -3.28 10.82 0.78
N ALA A 156 -2.71 9.72 0.29
CA ALA A 156 -3.49 8.55 -0.12
C ALA A 156 -3.29 7.42 0.92
N ASP A 157 -4.39 7.01 1.54
CA ASP A 157 -4.54 5.85 2.43
C ASP A 157 -4.85 4.59 1.62
N MET A 158 -3.89 3.69 1.52
CA MET A 158 -4.11 2.39 0.89
C MET A 158 -4.42 1.34 1.97
N LEU A 159 -5.57 0.69 1.81
CA LEU A 159 -5.95 -0.48 2.57
C LEU A 159 -5.10 -1.65 2.11
N TYR A 160 -4.59 -2.35 3.11
CA TYR A 160 -3.97 -3.64 2.98
C TYR A 160 -5.01 -4.67 3.41
N VAL A 161 -5.39 -5.63 2.54
CA VAL A 161 -6.26 -6.75 2.94
C VAL A 161 -5.41 -7.97 3.19
#